data_AF-A0A354M0B4-F1
#
_entry.id   AF-A0A354M0B4-F1
#
_cell.length_a   1.000
_cell.length_b   1.000
_cell.length_c   1.000
_cell.angle_alpha   90.00
_cell.angle_beta   90.00
_cell.angle_gamma   90.00
#
_symmetry.space_group_name_H-M   'P 1'
#
loop_
_entity.id
_entity.type
_entity.pdbx_description
1 polymer ?
#
loop_
_entity_poly.entity_id
_entity_poly.type
_entity_poly.pdbx_seq_one_letter_code
_entity_poly.pdbx_strand_id
1 'polypeptide(L)' 'MAVPISPEELRQKRNSILKHQSQMESAPFLGDDERLFWQRAEDRNKATADLYTSLGLASYEAIEAFVEYHPLR' A
#
# COMPACT_ATOMS: atom_id res chain seq x y z
N MET A 1 5.49 9.15 -7.90
CA MET A 1 4.65 8.49 -8.94
C MET A 1 3.46 7.83 -8.25
N ALA A 2 2.28 7.80 -8.87
CA ALA A 2 1.09 7.15 -8.30
C ALA A 2 0.50 6.17 -9.31
N VAL A 3 0.25 4.93 -8.89
CA VAL A 3 -0.26 3.86 -9.74
C VAL A 3 -1.63 3.40 -9.23
N PRO A 4 -2.72 3.58 -9.99
CA PRO A 4 -4.04 3.14 -9.57
C PRO A 4 -4.16 1.61 -9.61
N ILE A 5 -4.97 1.08 -8.69
CA ILE A 5 -5.19 -0.36 -8.48
C ILE A 5 -6.70 -0.64 -8.51
N SER A 6 -7.10 -1.63 -9.29
CA SER A 6 -8.48 -2.14 -9.34
C SER A 6 -8.81 -3.04 -8.13
N PRO A 7 -10.10 -3.30 -7.83
CA PRO A 7 -10.48 -4.21 -6.75
C PRO A 7 -9.86 -5.60 -6.83
N GLU A 8 -9.69 -6.13 -8.04
CA GLU A 8 -9.11 -7.46 -8.24
C GLU A 8 -7.59 -7.47 -8.00
N GLU A 9 -6.88 -6.46 -8.51
CA GLU A 9 -5.45 -6.31 -8.24
C GLU A 9 -5.16 -6.09 -6.75
N LEU A 10 -6.03 -5.38 -6.03
CA LEU A 10 -5.89 -5.20 -4.58
C LEU A 10 -6.01 -6.54 -3.84
N ARG A 11 -6.99 -7.38 -4.21
CA ARG A 11 -7.12 -8.74 -3.65
C ARG A 11 -5.89 -9.59 -3.94
N GLN A 12 -5.38 -9.53 -5.18
CA GLN A 12 -4.18 -10.26 -5.58
C GLN A 12 -2.94 -9.80 -4.80
N LYS A 13 -2.78 -8.49 -4.59
CA LYS A 13 -1.72 -7.91 -3.76
C LYS A 13 -1.81 -8.45 -2.32
N ARG A 14 -3.00 -8.38 -1.71
CA ARG A 14 -3.22 -8.90 -0.35
C ARG A 14 -2.85 -10.38 -0.23
N ASN A 15 -3.33 -11.22 -1.15
CA ASN A 15 -3.03 -12.65 -1.16
C ASN A 15 -1.53 -12.91 -1.34
N SER A 16 -0.84 -12.10 -2.16
CA SER A 16 0.61 -12.22 -2.39
C SER A 16 1.42 -11.87 -1.15
N ILE A 17 1.01 -10.85 -0.39
CA ILE A 17 1.63 -10.49 0.90
C ILE A 17 1.43 -11.63 1.91
N LEU A 18 0.20 -12.14 2.04
CA LEU A 18 -0.10 -13.25 2.95
C LEU A 18 0.72 -14.51 2.68
N LYS A 19 0.96 -14.85 1.40
CA LYS A 19 1.80 -16.00 1.01
C LYS A 19 3.24 -15.90 1.53
N HIS A 20 3.74 -14.70 1.82
CA HIS A 20 5.11 -14.46 2.27
C HIS A 20 5.16 -13.98 3.72
N GLN A 21 4.16 -14.35 4.54
CA GLN A 21 4.04 -13.89 5.93
C GLN A 21 5.28 -14.18 6.79
N SER A 22 5.99 -15.28 6.56
CA SER A 22 7.22 -15.62 7.30
C SER A 22 8.35 -14.60 7.12
N GLN A 23 8.37 -13.85 6.02
CA GLN A 23 9.33 -12.77 5.77
C GLN A 23 8.91 -11.45 6.43
N MET A 24 7.65 -11.34 6.86
CA MET A 24 7.11 -10.11 7.45
C MET A 24 7.47 -9.99 8.94
N GLU A 25 7.68 -11.11 9.63
CA GLU A 25 8.08 -11.13 11.04
C GLU A 25 9.48 -10.56 11.29
N SER A 26 10.36 -10.60 10.28
CA SER A 26 11.73 -10.07 10.33
C SER A 26 11.88 -8.72 9.62
N ALA A 27 10.77 -8.04 9.30
CA ALA A 27 10.81 -6.78 8.57
C ALA A 27 11.61 -5.73 9.37
N PRO A 28 12.54 -4.98 8.74
CA PRO A 28 13.38 -4.00 9.42
C PRO A 28 12.59 -2.81 9.99
N PHE A 29 11.36 -2.62 9.53
CA PHE A 29 10.44 -1.57 10.00
C PHE A 29 9.11 -2.19 10.39
N LEU A 30 9.04 -2.68 11.62
CA LEU A 30 7.79 -3.06 12.25
C LEU A 30 7.08 -1.78 12.69
N GLY A 31 5.86 -1.56 12.20
CA GLY A 31 5.03 -0.47 12.73
C GLY A 31 4.66 -0.74 14.19
N ASP A 32 4.29 0.32 14.89
CA ASP A 32 3.98 0.41 16.31
C ASP A 32 2.54 -0.02 16.68
N ASP A 33 1.79 -0.56 15.72
CA ASP A 33 0.41 -1.01 15.89
C ASP A 33 0.25 -2.54 15.82
N GLU A 34 -0.91 -3.02 16.29
CA GLU A 34 -1.30 -4.44 16.25
C GLU A 34 -1.70 -4.92 14.85
N ARG A 35 -1.75 -4.02 13.85
CA ARG A 35 -2.23 -4.37 12.51
C ARG A 35 -1.20 -5.22 11.78
N LEU A 36 -1.70 -6.21 11.05
CA LEU A 36 -0.86 -6.99 10.14
C LEU A 36 -0.36 -6.10 9.01
N PHE A 37 0.84 -6.37 8.49
CA PHE A 37 1.42 -5.49 7.48
C PHE A 37 0.60 -5.41 6.19
N TRP A 38 -0.15 -6.45 5.81
CA TRP A 38 -1.10 -6.36 4.69
C TRP A 38 -2.24 -5.36 4.95
N GLN A 39 -2.73 -5.27 6.19
CA GLN A 39 -3.76 -4.30 6.58
C GLN A 39 -3.22 -2.89 6.47
N ARG A 40 -2.00 -2.65 6.96
CA ARG A 40 -1.33 -1.35 6.84
C ARG A 40 -1.10 -0.94 5.38
N ALA A 41 -0.67 -1.89 4.54
CA ALA A 41 -0.46 -1.63 3.12
C ALA A 41 -1.78 -1.31 2.40
N GLU A 42 -2.86 -2.03 2.74
CA GLU A 42 -4.19 -1.79 2.17
C GLU A 42 -4.75 -0.42 2.60
N ASP A 43 -4.70 -0.10 3.89
CA ASP A 43 -5.20 1.16 4.44
C ASP A 43 -4.50 2.38 3.82
N ARG A 44 -3.16 2.34 3.67
CA ARG A 44 -2.39 3.44 3.05
C ARG A 44 -2.78 3.65 1.59
N ASN A 45 -2.98 2.56 0.85
CA ASN A 45 -3.34 2.65 -0.55
C ASN A 45 -4.77 3.18 -0.74
N LYS A 46 -5.70 2.77 0.11
CA LYS A 46 -7.07 3.29 0.13
C LYS A 46 -7.10 4.77 0.50
N ALA A 47 -6.39 5.18 1.55
CA ALA A 47 -6.28 6.59 1.92
C ALA A 47 -5.69 7.47 0.80
N THR A 48 -4.75 6.94 0.01
CA THR A 48 -4.21 7.63 -1.16
C THR A 48 -5.27 7.78 -2.26
N ALA A 49 -6.07 6.74 -2.52
CA ALA A 49 -7.18 6.81 -3.47
C ALA A 49 -8.28 7.79 -3.03
N ASP A 50 -8.61 7.81 -1.74
CA ASP A 50 -9.59 8.74 -1.16
C ASP A 50 -9.09 10.18 -1.29
N LEU A 51 -7.81 10.42 -1.04
CA LEU A 51 -7.19 11.74 -1.24
C LEU A 51 -7.32 12.18 -2.70
N TYR A 52 -7.00 11.31 -3.66
CA TYR A 52 -7.13 11.63 -5.09
C TYR A 52 -8.58 11.95 -5.48
N THR A 53 -9.53 11.15 -4.97
CA THR A 53 -10.97 11.38 -5.16
C THR A 53 -11.40 12.73 -4.59
N SER A 54 -10.92 13.10 -3.39
CA SER A 54 -11.23 14.39 -2.77
C SER A 54 -10.70 15.60 -3.54
N LEU A 55 -9.64 15.40 -4.33
CA LEU A 55 -9.07 16.41 -5.23
C LEU A 55 -9.82 16.49 -6.57
N GLY A 56 -10.87 15.67 -6.78
CA GLY A 56 -11.66 15.62 -8.01
C GLY A 56 -11.06 14.75 -9.12
N LEU A 57 -10.07 13.92 -8.80
CA LEU A 57 -9.51 12.95 -9.74
C LEU A 57 -10.40 11.70 -9.83
N ALA A 58 -10.09 10.83 -10.79
CA ALA A 58 -10.80 9.56 -10.95
C ALA A 58 -10.70 8.69 -9.68
N SER A 59 -11.83 8.09 -9.30
CA SER A 59 -11.93 7.19 -8.15
C SER A 59 -11.37 5.81 -8.51
N TYR A 60 -10.54 5.27 -7.63
CA TYR A 60 -9.99 3.91 -7.71
C TYR A 60 -10.16 3.21 -6.37
N GLU A 61 -10.06 1.87 -6.34
CA GLU A 61 -10.12 1.12 -5.08
C GLU A 61 -8.92 1.45 -4.18
N ALA A 62 -7.75 1.60 -4.79
CA ALA A 62 -6.49 1.84 -4.11
C ALA A 62 -5.51 2.53 -5.07
N ILE A 63 -4.55 3.27 -4.52
CA ILE A 63 -3.43 3.86 -5.29
C ILE A 63 -2.12 3.56 -4.57
N GLU A 64 -1.12 3.03 -5.30
CA GLU A 64 0.25 2.88 -4.79
C GLU A 64 1.04 4.15 -5.04
N ALA A 65 1.61 4.74 -3.99
CA ALA A 65 2.47 5.91 -4.09
C ALA A 65 3.95 5.51 -3.99
N PHE A 66 4.76 6.00 -4.93
CA PHE A 66 6.21 5.82 -4.95
C PHE A 66 6.90 7.16 -4.76
N VAL A 67 7.83 7.18 -3.81
CA VAL A 67 8.71 8.34 -3.54
C VAL A 67 9.98 8.19 -4.37
N GLU A 68 10.45 9.29 -4.93
CA GLU A 68 11.73 9.32 -5.63
C GLU A 68 12.88 9.08 -4.64
N TYR A 69 13.82 8.21 -5.00
CA TYR A 69 15.00 7.98 -4.19
C TYR A 69 16.07 9.03 -4.49
N HIS A 70 16.50 9.76 -3.46
CA HIS A 70 17.61 10.71 -3.56
C HIS A 70 18.87 10.09 -2.92
N PRO A 71 19.94 9.79 -3.70
CA PRO A 71 21.17 9.24 -3.15
C PRO A 71 21.84 10.19 -2.18
N LEU A 72 22.30 9.67 -1.04
CA LEU A 72 23.19 10.41 -0.14
C LEU A 72 24.54 10.59 -0.85
N ARG A 73 25.00 11.85 -0.94
CA ARG A 73 26.31 12.19 -1.50
C ARG A 73 27.43 11.95 -0.50
#